data_AF-A0AAE8QJZ2-F1
#
_entry.id   AF-A0AAE8QJZ2-F1
#
_cell.length_a   1.000
_cell.length_b   1.000
_cell.length_c   1.000
_cell.angle_alpha   90.00
_cell.angle_beta   90.00
_cell.angle_gamma   90.00
#
_symmetry.space_group_name_H-M   'P 1'
#
loop_
_entity.id
_entity.type
_entity.pdbx_description
1 polymer ?
#
loop_
_entity_poly.entity_id
_entity_poly.type
_entity_poly.pdbx_seq_one_letter_code
_entity_poly.pdbx_strand_id
1 'polypeptide(L)'
;DVEGWGEVQPELNALSKRGGYTEMASLITDPTLPTLAVVGTPEECATEIRRRFGEHADEVCCYFPGYDVEPSDVASMISSLT
;
A
#
# COMPACT_ATOMS: atom_id res chain seq x y z
N ASP A 1 19.81 2.69 1.71
CA ASP A 1 18.89 3.24 0.72
C ASP A 1 18.62 2.17 -0.33
N VAL A 2 17.38 2.01 -0.78
CA VAL A 2 16.93 0.96 -1.73
C VAL A 2 16.21 1.59 -2.91
N GLU A 3 15.25 2.48 -2.65
CA GLU A 3 14.40 3.12 -3.66
C GLU A 3 14.71 4.61 -3.90
N GLY A 4 15.69 5.19 -3.20
CA GLY A 4 16.07 6.60 -3.37
C GLY A 4 15.20 7.61 -2.62
N TRP A 5 14.27 7.15 -1.77
CA TRP A 5 13.38 8.01 -0.97
C TRP A 5 13.85 8.24 0.47
N GLY A 6 15.09 7.85 0.80
CA GLY A 6 15.64 7.99 2.15
C GLY A 6 15.53 9.41 2.71
N GLU A 7 15.82 10.41 1.89
CA GLU A 7 15.79 11.83 2.29
C GLU A 7 14.36 12.40 2.44
N VAL A 8 13.34 11.74 1.88
CA VAL A 8 11.93 12.17 1.98
C VAL A 8 11.31 11.72 3.31
N GLN A 9 11.83 10.64 3.91
CA GLN A 9 11.28 10.07 5.15
C GLN A 9 11.30 11.05 6.35
N PRO A 10 12.37 11.82 6.63
CA PRO A 10 12.40 12.79 7.72
C PRO A 10 11.34 13.88 7.56
N GLU A 11 11.10 14.33 6.32
CA GLU A 11 10.10 15.36 6.02
C GLU A 11 8.68 14.83 6.23
N LEU A 12 8.37 13.64 5.70
CA LEU A 12 7.10 12.94 5.95
C LEU A 12 6.85 12.73 7.46
N ASN A 13 7.89 12.42 8.24
CA ASN A 13 7.78 12.25 9.68
C ASN A 13 7.47 13.56 10.41
N ALA A 14 8.13 14.65 10.03
CA ALA A 14 7.87 15.97 10.61
C ALA A 14 6.46 16.47 10.27
N LEU A 15 5.99 16.18 9.05
CA LEU A 15 4.64 16.48 8.58
C LEU A 15 3.56 15.71 9.35
N SER A 16 3.73 14.40 9.54
CA SER A 16 2.72 13.57 10.22
C SER A 16 2.50 14.01 11.67
N LYS A 17 3.58 14.41 12.36
CA LYS A 17 3.51 14.91 13.75
C LYS A 17 2.77 16.24 13.90
N ARG A 18 2.68 17.05 12.85
CA ARG A 18 1.96 18.34 12.85
C ARG A 18 0.60 18.28 12.14
N GLY A 19 0.17 17.10 11.67
CA GLY A 19 -1.07 16.93 10.92
C GLY A 19 -1.05 17.46 9.48
N GLY A 20 0.13 17.60 8.88
CA GLY A 20 0.32 18.14 7.51
C GLY A 20 0.00 17.14 6.40
N TYR A 21 -1.12 16.42 6.46
CA TYR A 21 -1.40 15.28 5.56
C TYR A 21 -1.49 15.65 4.08
N THR A 22 -2.04 16.83 3.74
CA THR A 22 -2.09 17.31 2.36
C THR A 22 -0.69 17.55 1.79
N GLU A 23 0.20 18.15 2.58
CA GLU A 23 1.61 18.35 2.21
C GLU A 23 2.33 17.00 2.06
N MET A 24 2.07 16.03 2.94
CA MET A 24 2.60 14.66 2.79
C MET A 24 2.20 14.03 1.47
N ALA A 25 0.92 14.14 1.08
CA ALA A 25 0.44 13.59 -0.18
C ALA A 25 1.18 14.19 -1.39
N SER A 26 1.56 15.47 -1.34
CA SER A 26 2.33 16.10 -2.41
C SER A 26 3.79 15.62 -2.52
N LEU A 27 4.33 14.99 -1.48
CA LEU A 27 5.68 14.40 -1.49
C LEU A 27 5.68 12.94 -1.94
N ILE A 28 4.51 12.28 -2.00
CA ILE A 28 4.38 10.91 -2.49
C ILE A 28 4.23 10.97 -4.00
N THR A 29 5.20 10.39 -4.71
CA THR A 29 5.19 10.35 -6.18
C THR A 29 4.47 9.13 -6.72
N ASP A 30 4.05 9.17 -7.99
CA ASP A 30 3.40 8.06 -8.70
C ASP A 30 4.11 6.70 -8.55
N PRO A 31 5.45 6.58 -8.60
CA PRO A 31 6.11 5.30 -8.35
C PRO A 31 6.16 4.90 -6.87
N THR A 32 6.07 5.84 -5.93
CA THR A 32 6.22 5.56 -4.49
C THR A 32 5.14 4.62 -3.98
N LEU A 33 3.89 4.89 -4.35
CA LEU A 33 2.76 4.12 -3.87
C LEU A 33 2.74 2.66 -4.38
N PRO A 34 2.83 2.36 -5.70
CA PRO A 34 2.85 0.99 -6.19
C PRO A 34 4.10 0.22 -5.81
N THR A 35 5.23 0.88 -5.51
CA THR A 35 6.42 0.19 -4.99
C THR A 35 6.20 -0.29 -3.56
N LEU A 36 5.65 0.56 -2.68
CA LEU A 36 5.53 0.25 -1.25
C LEU A 36 4.22 -0.44 -0.87
N ALA A 37 3.16 -0.30 -1.67
CA ALA A 37 1.85 -0.88 -1.43
C ALA A 37 1.36 -1.69 -2.63
N VAL A 38 0.41 -2.58 -2.37
CA VAL A 38 -0.39 -3.23 -3.40
C VAL A 38 -1.58 -2.31 -3.72
N VAL A 39 -1.72 -1.92 -4.98
CA VAL A 39 -2.72 -0.95 -5.44
C VAL A 39 -3.35 -1.46 -6.73
N GLY A 40 -4.67 -1.38 -6.84
CA GLY A 40 -5.43 -1.80 -8.01
C GLY A 40 -6.87 -2.15 -7.66
N THR A 41 -7.56 -2.82 -8.58
CA THR A 41 -8.82 -3.52 -8.29
C THR A 41 -8.58 -4.70 -7.33
N PRO A 42 -9.62 -5.27 -6.70
CA PRO A 42 -9.49 -6.46 -5.86
C PRO A 42 -8.71 -7.62 -6.53
N GLU A 43 -8.93 -7.86 -7.82
CA GLU A 43 -8.29 -8.91 -8.62
C GLU A 43 -6.81 -8.60 -8.91
N GLU A 44 -6.51 -7.34 -9.23
CA GLU A 44 -5.13 -6.86 -9.42
C GLU A 44 -4.35 -6.96 -8.10
N CYS A 45 -4.98 -6.60 -6.99
CA CYS A 45 -4.40 -6.74 -5.66
C CYS A 45 -4.08 -8.20 -5.33
N ALA A 46 -5.00 -9.13 -5.61
CA ALA A 46 -4.75 -10.56 -5.42
C ALA A 46 -3.57 -11.07 -6.27
N THR A 47 -3.46 -10.59 -7.51
CA THR A 47 -2.35 -10.92 -8.41
C THR A 47 -1.02 -10.42 -7.85
N GLU A 48 -0.96 -9.16 -7.41
CA GLU A 48 0.25 -8.56 -6.83
C GLU A 48 0.63 -9.18 -5.49
N ILE A 49 -0.34 -9.55 -4.65
CA ILE A 49 -0.09 -10.27 -3.38
C ILE A 49 0.63 -11.58 -3.68
N ARG A 50 0.13 -12.40 -4.62
CA ARG A 50 0.78 -13.66 -4.97
C ARG A 50 2.16 -13.44 -5.59
N ARG A 51 2.29 -12.47 -6.49
CA ARG A 51 3.57 -12.16 -7.14
C ARG A 51 4.64 -11.72 -6.13
N ARG A 52 4.27 -10.95 -5.11
CA ARG A 52 5.23 -10.39 -4.13
C ARG A 52 5.52 -11.31 -2.96
N PHE A 53 4.53 -12.10 -2.53
CA PHE A 53 4.60 -12.82 -1.26
C PHE A 53 4.36 -14.32 -1.38
N GLY A 54 3.83 -14.83 -2.49
CA GLY A 54 3.40 -16.23 -2.62
C GLY A 54 4.53 -17.26 -2.50
N GLU A 55 5.78 -16.86 -2.75
CA GLU A 55 6.96 -17.71 -2.54
C GLU A 55 7.58 -17.58 -1.13
N HIS A 56 7.06 -16.67 -0.30
CA HIS A 56 7.71 -16.25 0.94
C HIS A 56 6.82 -16.33 2.18
N ALA A 57 5.50 -16.33 2.02
CA ALA A 57 4.53 -16.34 3.11
C ALA A 57 3.27 -17.14 2.74
N ASP A 58 2.79 -17.94 3.70
CA ASP A 58 1.53 -18.67 3.57
C ASP A 58 0.30 -17.79 3.84
N GLU A 59 0.48 -16.72 4.63
CA GLU A 59 -0.59 -15.80 5.03
C GLU A 59 -0.12 -14.35 4.94
N VAL A 60 -1.03 -13.45 4.54
CA VAL A 60 -0.81 -12.00 4.54
C VAL A 60 -1.95 -11.28 5.23
N CYS A 61 -1.60 -10.22 5.98
CA CYS A 61 -2.60 -9.32 6.55
C CYS A 61 -2.77 -8.11 5.63
N CYS A 62 -3.97 -7.93 5.10
CA CYS A 62 -4.30 -6.75 4.30
C CYS A 62 -4.81 -5.63 5.23
N TYR A 63 -4.15 -4.48 5.20
CA TYR A 63 -4.47 -3.34 6.06
C TYR A 63 -4.99 -2.16 5.23
N PHE A 64 -6.18 -1.66 5.58
CA PHE A 64 -6.89 -0.60 4.86
C PHE A 64 -7.10 0.62 5.78
N PRO A 65 -6.08 1.44 6.03
CA PRO A 65 -6.21 2.61 6.89
C PRO A 65 -6.95 3.75 6.17
N GLY A 66 -7.78 4.47 6.92
CA GLY A 66 -8.34 5.76 6.48
C GLY A 66 -9.65 5.68 5.69
N TYR A 67 -10.23 4.49 5.52
CA TYR A 67 -11.58 4.31 4.97
C TYR A 67 -12.19 2.98 5.43
N ASP A 68 -13.52 2.90 5.38
CA ASP A 68 -14.23 1.64 5.55
C ASP A 68 -14.19 0.88 4.22
N VAL A 69 -13.58 -0.31 4.22
CA VAL A 69 -13.52 -1.16 3.03
C VAL A 69 -14.86 -1.88 2.83
N GLU A 70 -15.37 -1.88 1.60
CA GLU A 70 -16.58 -2.62 1.27
C GLU A 70 -16.33 -4.14 1.40
N PRO A 71 -17.14 -4.89 2.16
CA PRO A 71 -16.93 -6.33 2.34
C PRO A 71 -16.89 -7.12 1.03
N SER A 72 -17.61 -6.65 0.00
CA SER A 72 -17.59 -7.26 -1.33
C SER A 72 -16.23 -7.16 -2.00
N ASP A 73 -15.51 -6.05 -1.83
CA ASP A 73 -14.19 -5.86 -2.44
C ASP A 73 -13.18 -6.80 -1.79
N VAL A 74 -13.25 -6.95 -0.47
CA VAL A 74 -12.43 -7.93 0.27
C VAL A 74 -12.75 -9.35 -0.20
N ALA A 75 -14.03 -9.69 -0.36
CA ALA A 75 -14.45 -11.00 -0.83
C ALA A 75 -13.97 -11.30 -2.27
N SER A 76 -14.04 -10.32 -3.18
CA SER A 76 -13.52 -10.43 -4.55
C SER A 76 -12.00 -10.65 -4.57
N MET A 77 -11.27 -9.90 -3.73
CA MET A 77 -9.81 -10.06 -3.60
C MET A 77 -9.47 -11.47 -3.10
N ILE A 78 -10.11 -11.94 -2.02
CA ILE A 78 -9.87 -13.27 -1.45
C ILE A 78 -10.19 -14.37 -2.48
N SER A 79 -11.30 -14.25 -3.18
CA SER A 79 -11.71 -15.23 -4.20
C SER A 79 -10.69 -15.34 -5.34
N SER A 80 -9.97 -14.25 -5.62
CA SER A 80 -8.98 -14.15 -6.70
C SER A 80 -7.55 -14.59 -6.28
N LEU A 81 -7.33 -14.95 -5.02
CA LEU A 81 -6.04 -15.45 -4.52
C LEU A 81 -5.75 -16.91 -4.93
N THR A 82 -6.65 -17.57 -5.67
CA THR A 82 -6.57 -18.98 -6.07
C THR A 82 -5.54 -19.28 -7.15
#